data_AF-A0A6N6L2H6-F1
#
_entry.id   AF-A0A6N6L2H6-F1
#
_cell.length_a   1.000
_cell.length_b   1.000
_cell.length_c   1.000
_cell.angle_alpha   90.00
_cell.angle_beta   90.00
_cell.angle_gamma   90.00
#
_symmetry.space_group_name_H-M   'P 1'
#
loop_
_entity.id
_entity.type
_entity.pdbx_description
1 polymer ?
#
loop_
_entity_poly.entity_id
_entity_poly.type
_entity_poly.pdbx_seq_one_letter_code
_entity_poly.pdbx_strand_id
1 'polypeptide(L)'
;MIPVQAPQQLIASLDWLIEANRVQQKNRLLRPVRIKLEKEMQAAFRAQGRVFMKEFVKLQPRIQEAIVPRDWLIVFAIMVEATFENFLRPLEFRGRQALLLGGQQFIASIGISNLAFGLQNPRAISYLEQFAASKITRINETTRGQLQTVITQSAADGWSYDRLANEIRDRFEGFAIGKPQQHIQSRAHLVAVTEVGNAYEEAAHIAAHDLQAGNLAMQKRWSTTGDDRVSDGCLANEAESWIPLNQSHNSGHQKPLRFPGCRCAELYRRRMG
;
A
#
# COMPACT_ATOMS: atom_id res chain seq x y z
N MET A 1 -13.34 -21.60 49.33
CA MET A 1 -12.99 -21.28 47.93
C MET A 1 -12.85 -19.77 47.83
N ILE A 2 -11.63 -19.25 47.71
CA ILE A 2 -11.37 -17.83 47.47
C ILE A 2 -11.60 -17.58 45.97
N PRO A 3 -12.37 -16.55 45.56
CA PRO A 3 -12.73 -16.37 44.16
C PRO A 3 -11.50 -15.97 43.33
N VAL A 4 -11.23 -16.74 42.27
CA VAL A 4 -10.15 -16.57 41.30
C VAL A 4 -10.39 -15.38 40.33
N GLN A 5 -11.25 -14.42 40.68
CA GLN A 5 -11.66 -13.31 39.80
C GLN A 5 -10.70 -12.12 39.81
N ALA A 6 -9.94 -11.91 40.88
CA ALA A 6 -9.03 -10.76 41.01
C ALA A 6 -7.88 -10.73 39.97
N PRO A 7 -7.23 -11.85 39.60
CA PRO A 7 -6.13 -11.84 38.63
C PRO A 7 -6.58 -11.48 37.21
N GLN A 8 -7.75 -11.95 36.75
CA GLN A 8 -8.27 -11.65 35.41
C GLN A 8 -8.69 -10.19 35.27
N GLN A 9 -9.31 -9.62 36.30
CA GLN A 9 -9.66 -8.19 36.33
C GLN A 9 -8.41 -7.30 36.31
N LEU A 10 -7.35 -7.70 37.01
CA LEU A 10 -6.06 -7.00 37.01
C LEU A 10 -5.40 -7.04 35.62
N ILE A 11 -5.39 -8.19 34.95
CA ILE A 11 -4.83 -8.37 33.61
C ILE A 11 -5.58 -7.48 32.59
N ALA A 12 -6.92 -7.53 32.57
CA ALA A 12 -7.71 -6.71 31.67
C ALA A 12 -7.52 -5.20 31.91
N SER A 13 -7.40 -4.79 33.17
CA SER A 13 -7.13 -3.40 33.54
C SER A 13 -5.73 -2.95 33.11
N LEU A 14 -4.74 -3.84 33.22
CA LEU A 14 -3.37 -3.59 32.76
C LEU A 14 -3.30 -3.48 31.24
N ASP A 15 -4.00 -4.34 30.50
CA ASP A 15 -4.09 -4.28 29.03
C ASP A 15 -4.70 -2.94 28.57
N TRP A 16 -5.78 -2.50 29.23
CA TRP A 16 -6.40 -1.21 28.95
C TRP A 16 -5.45 -0.04 29.23
N LEU A 17 -4.71 -0.08 30.34
CA LEU A 17 -3.71 0.94 30.68
C LEU A 17 -2.57 0.98 29.64
N ILE A 18 -2.07 -0.18 29.24
CA ILE A 18 -1.03 -0.30 28.20
C ILE A 18 -1.54 0.28 26.88
N GLU A 19 -2.76 -0.05 26.48
CA GLU A 19 -3.37 0.46 25.26
C GLU A 19 -3.59 1.98 25.31
N ALA A 20 -4.12 2.50 26.42
CA ALA A 20 -4.29 3.93 26.63
C ALA A 20 -2.94 4.68 26.55
N ASN A 21 -1.88 4.14 27.16
CA ASN A 21 -0.53 4.70 27.08
C ASN A 21 0.01 4.68 25.64
N ARG A 22 -0.18 3.58 24.89
CA ARG A 22 0.20 3.50 23.46
C ARG A 22 -0.51 4.56 22.62
N VAL A 23 -1.82 4.75 22.83
CA VAL A 23 -2.60 5.80 22.16
C VAL A 23 -2.07 7.18 22.52
N GLN A 24 -1.77 7.45 23.80
CA GLN A 24 -1.21 8.72 24.24
C GLN A 24 0.17 9.00 23.61
N GLN A 25 1.05 8.01 23.59
CA GLN A 25 2.37 8.11 22.97
C GLN A 25 2.28 8.39 21.47
N LYS A 26 1.43 7.63 20.75
CA LYS A 26 1.12 7.86 19.33
C LYS A 26 0.65 9.30 19.10
N ASN A 27 -0.31 9.76 19.89
CA ASN A 27 -0.87 11.11 19.74
C ASN A 27 0.18 12.19 20.00
N ARG A 28 1.05 12.00 21.01
CA ARG A 28 2.15 12.93 21.29
C ARG A 28 3.15 12.98 20.14
N LEU A 29 3.52 11.82 19.60
CA LEU A 29 4.48 11.70 18.50
C LEU A 29 3.96 12.33 17.20
N LEU A 30 2.69 12.11 16.87
CA LEU A 30 2.11 12.58 15.61
C LEU A 30 1.57 14.01 15.68
N ARG A 31 1.41 14.59 16.88
CA ARG A 31 0.86 15.95 17.06
C ARG A 31 1.59 17.02 16.22
N PRO A 32 2.93 17.07 16.14
CA PRO A 32 3.62 18.07 15.32
C PRO A 32 3.36 17.90 13.82
N VAL A 33 3.28 16.65 13.35
CA VAL A 33 2.99 16.34 11.93
C VAL A 33 1.56 16.76 11.60
N ARG A 34 0.60 16.43 12.47
CA ARG A 34 -0.81 16.83 12.33
C ARG A 34 -0.98 18.34 12.25
N ILE A 35 -0.39 19.09 13.18
CA ILE A 35 -0.49 20.56 13.20
C ILE A 35 0.07 21.18 11.91
N LYS A 36 1.17 20.64 11.38
CA LYS A 36 1.73 21.13 10.12
C LYS A 36 0.81 20.82 8.94
N LEU A 37 0.30 19.59 8.87
CA LEU A 37 -0.65 19.19 7.82
C LEU A 37 -1.93 20.03 7.86
N GLU A 38 -2.49 20.29 9.04
CA GLU A 38 -3.67 21.15 9.21
C GLU A 38 -3.45 22.56 8.64
N LYS A 39 -2.27 23.15 8.88
CA LYS A 39 -1.91 24.46 8.32
C LYS A 39 -1.74 24.42 6.80
N GLU A 40 -1.11 23.38 6.28
CA GLU A 40 -0.92 23.18 4.83
C GLU A 40 -2.27 22.98 4.12
N MET A 41 -3.17 22.18 4.69
CA MET A 41 -4.54 22.00 4.18
C MET A 41 -5.34 23.30 4.25
N GLN A 42 -5.23 24.06 5.34
CA GLN A 42 -5.88 25.37 5.44
C GLN A 42 -5.40 26.32 4.33
N ALA A 43 -4.09 26.34 4.04
CA ALA A 43 -3.54 27.13 2.96
C ALA A 43 -4.04 26.66 1.57
N ALA A 44 -4.11 25.35 1.36
CA ALA A 44 -4.61 24.76 0.12
C ALA A 44 -6.09 25.12 -0.13
N PHE A 45 -6.97 24.96 0.87
CA PHE A 45 -8.38 25.36 0.75
C PHE A 45 -8.56 26.86 0.49
N ARG A 46 -7.76 27.72 1.14
CA ARG A 46 -7.77 29.17 0.87
C ARG A 46 -7.35 29.48 -0.56
N ALA A 47 -6.32 28.80 -1.08
CA ALA A 47 -5.89 28.97 -2.47
C ALA A 47 -6.97 28.50 -3.45
N GLN A 48 -7.58 27.34 -3.17
CA GLN A 48 -8.67 26.77 -3.96
C GLN A 48 -9.88 27.69 -4.01
N GLY A 49 -10.30 28.24 -2.86
CA GLY A 49 -11.39 29.22 -2.79
C GLY A 49 -11.11 30.47 -3.63
N ARG A 50 -9.87 30.98 -3.66
CA ARG A 50 -9.51 32.12 -4.51
C ARG A 50 -9.63 31.81 -6.00
N VAL A 51 -9.17 30.63 -6.43
CA VAL A 51 -9.31 30.19 -7.84
C VAL A 51 -10.78 30.01 -8.19
N PHE A 52 -11.55 29.33 -7.32
CA PHE A 52 -12.98 29.15 -7.50
C PHE A 52 -13.68 30.49 -7.69
N MET A 53 -13.50 31.46 -6.78
CA MET A 53 -14.16 32.76 -6.87
C MET A 53 -13.77 33.53 -8.14
N LYS A 54 -12.49 33.48 -8.54
CA LYS A 54 -12.00 34.11 -9.78
C LYS A 54 -12.70 33.56 -11.02
N GLU A 55 -12.85 32.25 -11.11
CA GLU A 55 -13.48 31.59 -12.26
C GLU A 55 -15.01 31.67 -12.20
N PHE A 56 -15.59 31.59 -11.01
CA PHE A 56 -17.03 31.69 -10.79
C PHE A 56 -17.60 33.05 -11.22
N VAL A 57 -16.90 34.15 -10.94
CA VAL A 57 -17.32 35.50 -11.39
C VAL A 57 -17.43 35.59 -12.91
N LYS A 58 -16.64 34.80 -13.67
CA LYS A 58 -16.74 34.78 -15.14
C LYS A 58 -18.03 34.15 -15.65
N LEU A 59 -18.75 33.41 -14.81
CA LEU A 59 -20.06 32.87 -15.15
C LEU A 59 -21.16 33.94 -15.07
N GLN A 60 -20.95 35.07 -14.37
CA GLN A 60 -21.97 36.09 -14.14
C GLN A 60 -22.71 36.55 -15.42
N PRO A 61 -22.05 36.78 -16.58
CA PRO A 61 -22.76 37.19 -17.81
C PRO A 61 -23.60 36.09 -18.45
N ARG A 62 -23.41 34.82 -18.03
CA ARG A 62 -24.04 33.63 -18.61
C ARG A 62 -25.20 33.09 -17.77
N ILE A 63 -25.43 33.65 -16.58
CA ILE A 63 -26.49 33.22 -15.67
C ILE A 63 -27.77 33.98 -16.04
N GLN A 64 -28.78 33.28 -16.56
CA GLN A 64 -30.09 33.87 -16.88
C GLN A 64 -31.12 33.65 -15.75
N GLU A 65 -31.23 32.43 -15.20
CA GLU A 65 -32.24 32.10 -14.17
C GLU A 65 -31.67 31.29 -13.00
N ALA A 66 -30.77 30.35 -13.27
CA ALA A 66 -30.06 29.57 -12.26
C ALA A 66 -28.73 29.03 -12.82
N ILE A 67 -27.82 28.66 -11.91
CA ILE A 67 -26.60 27.93 -12.26
C ILE A 67 -26.96 26.46 -12.45
N VAL A 68 -26.69 25.91 -13.63
CA VAL A 68 -26.89 24.47 -13.89
C VAL A 68 -25.58 23.69 -13.69
N PRO A 69 -25.63 22.36 -13.46
CA PRO A 69 -24.44 21.56 -13.21
C PRO A 69 -23.29 21.75 -14.20
N ARG A 70 -23.62 21.87 -15.49
CA ARG A 70 -22.64 22.10 -16.55
C ARG A 70 -21.78 23.35 -16.31
N ASP A 71 -22.35 24.42 -15.75
CA ASP A 71 -21.66 25.70 -15.59
C ASP A 71 -20.62 25.64 -14.47
N TRP A 72 -21.00 25.11 -13.31
CA TRP A 72 -20.08 25.01 -12.17
C TRP A 72 -19.09 23.86 -12.30
N LEU A 73 -19.40 22.79 -13.05
CA LEU A 73 -18.47 21.68 -13.31
C LEU A 73 -17.22 22.14 -14.07
N ILE A 74 -17.34 23.09 -14.99
CA ILE A 74 -16.18 23.67 -15.68
C ILE A 74 -15.29 24.45 -14.70
N VAL A 75 -15.92 25.30 -13.88
CA VAL A 75 -15.22 26.04 -12.82
C VAL A 75 -14.53 25.08 -11.84
N PHE A 76 -15.22 24.00 -11.48
CA PHE A 76 -14.70 22.96 -10.60
C PHE A 76 -13.48 22.27 -11.23
N ALA A 77 -13.56 21.86 -12.49
CA ALA A 77 -12.45 21.22 -13.19
C ALA A 77 -11.20 22.12 -13.22
N ILE A 78 -11.35 23.38 -13.62
CA ILE A 78 -10.25 24.37 -13.65
C ILE A 78 -9.67 24.58 -12.24
N MET A 79 -10.54 24.72 -11.24
CA MET A 79 -10.13 24.92 -9.86
C MET A 79 -9.35 23.70 -9.33
N VAL A 80 -9.83 22.49 -9.58
CA VAL A 80 -9.18 21.25 -9.15
C VAL A 80 -7.83 21.13 -9.83
N GLU A 81 -7.77 21.27 -11.15
CA GLU A 81 -6.53 21.20 -11.91
C GLU A 81 -5.48 22.20 -11.39
N ALA A 82 -5.88 23.46 -11.16
CA ALA A 82 -4.98 24.50 -10.69
C ALA A 82 -4.51 24.33 -9.24
N THR A 83 -5.22 23.54 -8.42
CA THR A 83 -4.94 23.43 -6.97
C THR A 83 -4.63 22.04 -6.48
N PHE A 84 -4.73 21.02 -7.33
CA PHE A 84 -4.53 19.61 -6.98
C PHE A 84 -3.22 19.37 -6.23
N GLU A 85 -2.11 19.91 -6.75
CA GLU A 85 -0.77 19.77 -6.15
C GLU A 85 -0.66 20.40 -4.75
N ASN A 86 -1.45 21.44 -4.45
CA ASN A 86 -1.45 22.08 -3.13
C ASN A 86 -2.04 21.14 -2.05
N PHE A 87 -2.90 20.21 -2.44
CA PHE A 87 -3.44 19.19 -1.56
C PHE A 87 -2.57 17.93 -1.55
N LEU A 88 -2.15 17.47 -2.73
CA LEU A 88 -1.44 16.20 -2.87
C LEU A 88 -0.09 16.22 -2.14
N ARG A 89 0.76 17.23 -2.38
CA ARG A 89 2.13 17.24 -1.84
C ARG A 89 2.19 17.21 -0.32
N PRO A 90 1.42 18.03 0.43
CA PRO A 90 1.46 17.95 1.89
C PRO A 90 0.94 16.62 2.42
N LEU A 91 -0.10 16.03 1.80
CA LEU A 91 -0.62 14.73 2.20
C LEU A 91 0.44 13.64 2.02
N GLU A 92 1.09 13.58 0.87
CA GLU A 92 2.19 12.63 0.63
C GLU A 92 3.35 12.83 1.60
N PHE A 93 3.84 14.07 1.72
CA PHE A 93 5.00 14.38 2.55
C PHE A 93 4.76 14.09 4.02
N ARG A 94 3.64 14.58 4.57
CA ARG A 94 3.28 14.39 5.99
C ARG A 94 2.86 12.97 6.28
N GLY A 95 2.17 12.31 5.35
CA GLY A 95 1.84 10.88 5.43
C GLY A 95 3.09 10.01 5.55
N ARG A 96 4.09 10.23 4.68
CA ARG A 96 5.40 9.55 4.77
C ARG A 96 6.10 9.80 6.10
N GLN A 97 6.11 11.04 6.59
CA GLN A 97 6.68 11.37 7.90
C GLN A 97 5.96 10.65 9.05
N ALA A 98 4.62 10.62 9.04
CA ALA A 98 3.83 9.94 10.05
C ALA A 98 4.10 8.42 10.08
N LEU A 99 4.20 7.79 8.90
CA LEU A 99 4.52 6.37 8.77
C LEU A 99 5.92 6.05 9.32
N LEU A 100 6.93 6.86 8.98
CA LEU A 100 8.30 6.67 9.48
C LEU A 100 8.36 6.79 11.01
N LEU A 101 7.74 7.83 11.58
CA LEU A 101 7.69 8.02 13.03
C LEU A 101 6.96 6.86 13.72
N GLY A 102 5.81 6.44 13.18
CA GLY A 102 5.04 5.33 13.72
C GLY A 102 5.81 4.01 13.67
N GLY A 103 6.47 3.70 12.55
CA GLY A 103 7.28 2.51 12.39
C GLY A 103 8.48 2.48 13.34
N GLN A 104 9.23 3.59 13.44
CA GLN A 104 10.36 3.71 14.38
C GLN A 104 9.92 3.54 15.84
N GLN A 105 8.80 4.15 16.23
CA GLN A 105 8.24 3.99 17.57
C GLN A 105 7.82 2.54 17.84
N PHE A 106 7.23 1.88 16.86
CA PHE A 106 6.85 0.47 16.98
C PHE A 106 8.09 -0.42 17.18
N ILE A 107 9.14 -0.23 16.37
CA ILE A 107 10.40 -0.97 16.50
C ILE A 107 11.02 -0.78 17.89
N ALA A 108 11.09 0.46 18.36
CA ALA A 108 11.57 0.76 19.71
C ALA A 108 10.74 0.04 20.79
N SER A 109 9.42 -0.09 20.59
CA SER A 109 8.52 -0.73 21.56
C SER A 109 8.69 -2.25 21.67
N ILE A 110 9.17 -2.91 20.62
CA ILE A 110 9.39 -4.37 20.60
C ILE A 110 10.83 -4.77 20.99
N GLY A 111 11.69 -3.81 21.34
CA GLY A 111 13.03 -4.06 21.87
C GLY A 111 14.05 -4.56 20.83
N ILE A 112 13.76 -4.44 19.53
CA ILE A 112 14.66 -4.85 18.46
C ILE A 112 15.48 -3.63 18.02
N SER A 113 16.74 -3.55 18.44
CA SER A 113 17.61 -2.37 18.22
C SER A 113 18.28 -2.31 16.84
N ASN A 114 18.32 -3.43 16.10
CA ASN A 114 18.98 -3.55 14.80
C ASN A 114 18.01 -3.53 13.60
N LEU A 115 16.72 -3.28 13.83
CA LEU A 115 15.73 -3.20 12.75
C LEU A 115 15.56 -1.74 12.31
N ALA A 116 15.88 -1.45 11.05
CA ALA A 116 15.64 -0.13 10.46
C ALA A 116 14.29 -0.14 9.72
N PHE A 117 13.35 0.73 10.12
CA PHE A 117 12.11 0.95 9.35
C PHE A 117 12.36 1.98 8.25
N GLY A 118 12.19 1.55 7.00
CA GLY A 118 12.15 2.41 5.82
C GLY A 118 10.84 2.24 5.07
N LEU A 119 10.43 3.27 4.33
CA LEU A 119 9.29 3.16 3.41
C LEU A 119 9.65 2.34 2.16
N GLN A 120 10.93 2.34 1.80
CA GLN A 120 11.47 1.43 0.81
C GLN A 120 11.60 0.04 1.41
N ASN A 121 11.33 -0.98 0.60
CA ASN A 121 11.50 -2.37 0.98
C ASN A 121 12.79 -2.94 0.33
N PRO A 122 13.95 -2.87 1.01
CA PRO A 122 15.22 -3.29 0.42
C PRO A 122 15.25 -4.78 0.05
N ARG A 123 14.47 -5.62 0.74
CA ARG A 123 14.36 -7.04 0.42
C ARG A 123 13.56 -7.26 -0.86
N ALA A 124 12.50 -6.49 -1.07
CA ALA A 124 11.74 -6.53 -2.33
C ALA A 124 12.61 -6.04 -3.50
N ILE A 125 13.40 -4.98 -3.29
CA ILE A 125 14.37 -4.50 -4.29
C ILE A 125 15.39 -5.59 -4.62
N SER A 126 16.00 -6.22 -3.60
CA SER A 126 16.98 -7.30 -3.81
C SER A 126 16.39 -8.52 -4.52
N TYR A 127 15.14 -8.86 -4.25
CA TYR A 127 14.42 -9.89 -5.01
C TYR A 127 14.27 -9.51 -6.48
N LEU A 128 13.87 -8.26 -6.77
CA LEU A 128 13.71 -7.78 -8.15
C LEU A 128 15.05 -7.71 -8.90
N GLU A 129 16.13 -7.32 -8.23
CA GLU A 129 17.48 -7.35 -8.81
C GLU A 129 17.87 -8.75 -9.29
N GLN A 130 17.38 -9.82 -8.64
CA GLN A 130 17.71 -11.19 -9.00
C GLN A 130 16.71 -11.82 -9.97
N PHE A 131 15.41 -11.55 -9.79
CA PHE A 131 14.36 -12.35 -10.42
C PHE A 131 13.43 -11.56 -11.34
N ALA A 132 13.48 -10.22 -11.33
CA ALA A 132 12.56 -9.44 -12.15
C ALA A 132 12.71 -9.78 -13.64
N ALA A 133 11.56 -9.87 -14.33
CA ALA A 133 11.47 -10.22 -15.74
C ALA A 133 11.94 -11.63 -16.14
N SER A 134 12.44 -12.45 -15.21
CA SER A 134 12.93 -13.82 -15.51
C SER A 134 11.86 -14.74 -16.09
N LYS A 135 10.60 -14.56 -15.65
CA LYS A 135 9.44 -15.37 -16.09
C LYS A 135 8.65 -14.74 -17.24
N ILE A 136 9.07 -13.57 -17.74
CA ILE A 136 8.42 -12.92 -18.88
C ILE A 136 8.86 -13.63 -20.16
N THR A 137 7.90 -14.25 -20.84
CA THR A 137 8.12 -14.98 -22.10
C THR A 137 7.92 -14.08 -23.31
N ARG A 138 8.36 -14.49 -24.51
CA ARG A 138 8.21 -13.71 -25.76
C ARG A 138 8.82 -12.30 -25.67
N ILE A 139 10.07 -12.24 -25.22
CA ILE A 139 10.96 -11.07 -25.25
C ILE A 139 12.38 -11.56 -25.52
N ASN A 140 13.24 -10.69 -26.05
CA ASN A 140 14.67 -10.96 -26.14
C ASN A 140 15.39 -10.53 -24.85
N GLU A 141 16.68 -10.88 -24.73
CA GLU A 141 17.46 -10.59 -23.52
C GLU A 141 17.70 -9.09 -23.30
N THR A 142 17.79 -8.28 -24.36
CA THR A 142 17.88 -6.81 -24.24
C THR A 142 16.63 -6.23 -23.58
N THR A 143 15.44 -6.62 -24.05
CA THR A 143 14.17 -6.22 -23.46
C THR A 143 14.04 -6.75 -22.04
N ARG A 144 14.53 -7.96 -21.74
CA ARG A 144 14.54 -8.51 -20.37
C ARG A 144 15.36 -7.65 -19.42
N GLY A 145 16.59 -7.30 -19.80
CA GLY A 145 17.46 -6.45 -18.98
C GLY A 145 16.86 -5.06 -18.76
N GLN A 146 16.26 -4.45 -19.80
CA GLN A 146 15.59 -3.16 -19.66
C GLN A 146 14.35 -3.22 -18.77
N LEU A 147 13.56 -4.31 -18.86
CA LEU A 147 12.41 -4.55 -17.98
C LEU A 147 12.86 -4.73 -16.53
N GLN A 148 13.90 -5.52 -16.29
CA GLN A 148 14.47 -5.71 -14.96
C GLN A 148 14.86 -4.36 -14.35
N THR A 149 15.58 -3.50 -15.09
CA THR A 149 15.96 -2.16 -14.64
C THR A 149 14.75 -1.30 -14.27
N VAL A 150 13.74 -1.19 -15.15
CA VAL A 150 12.59 -0.31 -14.89
C VAL A 150 11.71 -0.82 -13.75
N ILE A 151 11.55 -2.14 -13.62
CA ILE A 151 10.77 -2.74 -12.53
C ILE A 151 11.49 -2.51 -11.19
N THR A 152 12.79 -2.77 -11.11
CA THR A 152 13.57 -2.54 -9.88
C THR A 152 13.55 -1.06 -9.49
N GLN A 153 13.75 -0.16 -10.46
CA GLN A 153 13.67 1.29 -10.22
C GLN A 153 12.29 1.70 -9.67
N SER A 154 11.22 1.15 -10.24
CA SER A 154 9.86 1.46 -9.81
C SER A 154 9.60 1.11 -8.33
N ALA A 155 10.17 -0.01 -7.85
CA ALA A 155 10.06 -0.42 -6.46
C ALA A 155 10.92 0.47 -5.54
N ALA A 156 12.12 0.87 -6.00
CA ALA A 156 12.99 1.78 -5.26
C ALA A 156 12.36 3.18 -5.10
N ASP A 157 11.69 3.67 -6.14
CA ASP A 157 11.06 4.98 -6.17
C ASP A 157 9.61 5.00 -5.65
N GLY A 158 9.03 3.82 -5.36
CA GLY A 158 7.66 3.69 -4.86
C GLY A 158 6.58 4.06 -5.88
N TRP A 159 6.77 3.69 -7.16
CA TRP A 159 5.78 3.94 -8.21
C TRP A 159 4.51 3.10 -7.99
N SER A 160 3.37 3.62 -8.44
CA SER A 160 2.15 2.80 -8.56
C SER A 160 2.28 1.78 -9.70
N TYR A 161 1.48 0.71 -9.65
CA TYR A 161 1.41 -0.26 -10.74
C TYR A 161 1.02 0.38 -12.08
N ASP A 162 0.10 1.35 -12.06
CA ASP A 162 -0.31 2.07 -13.27
C ASP A 162 0.83 2.90 -13.86
N ARG A 163 1.62 3.57 -13.02
CA ARG A 163 2.78 4.33 -13.49
C ARG A 163 3.82 3.41 -14.13
N LEU A 164 4.15 2.29 -13.47
CA LEU A 164 5.06 1.29 -14.04
C LEU A 164 4.50 0.70 -15.35
N ALA A 165 3.21 0.38 -15.40
CA ALA A 165 2.58 -0.15 -16.60
C ALA A 165 2.61 0.86 -17.76
N ASN A 166 2.39 2.15 -17.49
CA ASN A 166 2.52 3.20 -18.48
C ASN A 166 3.98 3.30 -18.98
N GLU A 167 4.96 3.33 -18.08
CA GLU A 167 6.38 3.39 -18.45
C GLU A 167 6.80 2.20 -19.32
N ILE A 168 6.35 0.98 -18.99
CA ILE A 168 6.62 -0.22 -19.79
C ILE A 168 5.95 -0.11 -21.16
N ARG A 169 4.69 0.34 -21.22
CA ARG A 169 3.95 0.50 -22.48
C ARG A 169 4.63 1.50 -23.40
N ASP A 170 5.04 2.64 -22.85
CA ASP A 170 5.63 3.74 -23.61
C ASP A 170 7.02 3.37 -24.16
N ARG A 171 7.73 2.46 -23.48
CA ARG A 171 9.03 1.92 -23.93
C ARG A 171 8.91 0.73 -24.89
N PHE A 172 7.83 -0.05 -24.77
CA PHE A 172 7.67 -1.32 -25.49
C PHE A 172 6.25 -1.46 -26.04
N GLU A 173 6.06 -1.09 -27.31
CA GLU A 173 4.74 -1.14 -27.97
C GLU A 173 4.05 -2.51 -27.86
N GLY A 174 4.82 -3.61 -27.94
CA GLY A 174 4.31 -4.98 -27.79
C GLY A 174 3.75 -5.32 -26.40
N PHE A 175 3.89 -4.42 -25.42
CA PHE A 175 3.31 -4.54 -24.08
C PHE A 175 1.99 -3.77 -23.92
N ALA A 176 1.59 -2.97 -24.91
CA ALA A 176 0.31 -2.27 -24.93
C ALA A 176 -0.90 -3.21 -25.11
N ILE A 177 -0.68 -4.43 -25.62
CA ILE A 177 -1.74 -5.39 -25.96
C ILE A 177 -2.38 -5.97 -24.68
N GLY A 178 -3.71 -5.87 -24.57
CA GLY A 178 -4.53 -6.45 -23.50
C GLY A 178 -4.51 -7.98 -23.46
N LYS A 179 -4.80 -8.56 -22.29
CA LYS A 179 -5.02 -10.01 -22.12
C LYS A 179 -6.48 -10.31 -21.74
N PRO A 180 -6.96 -11.55 -21.91
CA PRO A 180 -8.36 -11.92 -21.63
C PRO A 180 -8.80 -11.88 -20.14
N GLN A 181 -7.91 -11.52 -19.21
CA GLN A 181 -8.28 -11.38 -17.80
C GLN A 181 -9.06 -10.07 -17.60
N GLN A 182 -10.28 -10.15 -17.08
CA GLN A 182 -11.25 -9.04 -17.01
C GLN A 182 -10.78 -7.77 -16.26
N HIS A 183 -9.65 -7.83 -15.54
CA HIS A 183 -9.07 -6.71 -14.79
C HIS A 183 -7.70 -6.23 -15.29
N ILE A 184 -7.16 -6.78 -16.38
CA ILE A 184 -5.81 -6.48 -16.86
C ILE A 184 -5.88 -5.79 -18.22
N GLN A 185 -5.63 -4.48 -18.21
CA GLN A 185 -5.79 -3.64 -19.39
C GLN A 185 -4.71 -3.88 -20.45
N SER A 186 -3.50 -4.31 -20.04
CA SER A 186 -2.37 -4.51 -20.94
C SER A 186 -1.38 -5.56 -20.40
N ARG A 187 -0.55 -6.12 -21.27
CA ARG A 187 0.59 -6.96 -20.88
C ARG A 187 1.55 -6.21 -19.96
N ALA A 188 1.72 -4.89 -20.15
CA ALA A 188 2.47 -4.04 -19.24
C ALA A 188 1.88 -4.06 -17.81
N HIS A 189 0.57 -3.91 -17.69
CA HIS A 189 -0.12 -3.95 -16.40
C HIS A 189 0.01 -5.32 -15.73
N LEU A 190 -0.09 -6.42 -16.49
CA LEU A 190 0.14 -7.77 -15.96
C LEU A 190 1.54 -7.90 -15.34
N VAL A 191 2.56 -7.40 -16.04
CA VAL A 191 3.94 -7.44 -15.58
C VAL A 191 4.12 -6.59 -14.34
N ALA A 192 3.61 -5.36 -14.34
CA ALA A 192 3.70 -4.46 -13.20
C ALA A 192 3.14 -5.10 -11.91
N VAL A 193 1.92 -5.64 -11.97
CA VAL A 193 1.28 -6.29 -10.81
C VAL A 193 2.01 -7.56 -10.41
N THR A 194 2.42 -8.39 -11.37
CA THR A 194 3.00 -9.71 -11.06
C THR A 194 4.39 -9.61 -10.46
N GLU A 195 5.26 -8.80 -11.06
CA GLU A 195 6.67 -8.71 -10.64
C GLU A 195 6.79 -7.99 -9.30
N VAL A 196 6.11 -6.85 -9.15
CA VAL A 196 6.13 -6.09 -7.89
C VAL A 196 5.37 -6.84 -6.79
N GLY A 197 4.22 -7.46 -7.10
CA GLY A 197 3.47 -8.28 -6.15
C GLY A 197 4.32 -9.41 -5.58
N ASN A 198 4.97 -10.21 -6.43
CA ASN A 198 5.87 -11.28 -5.95
C ASN A 198 7.01 -10.75 -5.09
N ALA A 199 7.60 -9.60 -5.43
CA ALA A 199 8.69 -9.03 -4.66
C ALA A 199 8.27 -8.61 -3.25
N TYR A 200 7.10 -7.99 -3.10
CA TYR A 200 6.58 -7.59 -1.79
C TYR A 200 6.18 -8.79 -0.95
N GLU A 201 5.52 -9.79 -1.55
CA GLU A 201 5.14 -11.03 -0.87
C GLU A 201 6.38 -11.85 -0.45
N GLU A 202 7.43 -11.90 -1.28
CA GLU A 202 8.71 -12.51 -0.91
C GLU A 202 9.37 -11.78 0.26
N ALA A 203 9.46 -10.45 0.19
CA ALA A 203 10.08 -9.67 1.24
C ALA A 203 9.36 -9.82 2.59
N ALA A 204 8.02 -9.84 2.58
CA ALA A 204 7.20 -10.07 3.77
C ALA A 204 7.40 -11.49 4.32
N HIS A 205 7.48 -12.49 3.44
CA HIS A 205 7.75 -13.87 3.80
C HIS A 205 9.12 -14.05 4.47
N ILE A 206 10.17 -13.47 3.90
CA ILE A 206 11.52 -13.45 4.49
C ILE A 206 11.48 -12.80 5.87
N ALA A 207 10.80 -11.66 6.02
CA ALA A 207 10.66 -10.99 7.32
C ALA A 207 9.96 -11.86 8.37
N ALA A 208 8.90 -12.57 8.00
CA ALA A 208 8.24 -13.49 8.91
C ALA A 208 9.16 -14.66 9.32
N HIS A 209 9.96 -15.19 8.38
CA HIS A 209 10.93 -16.25 8.66
C HIS A 209 12.06 -15.78 9.60
N ASP A 210 12.57 -14.56 9.43
CA ASP A 210 13.58 -13.99 10.34
C ASP A 210 13.03 -13.88 11.77
N LEU A 211 11.78 -13.43 11.92
CA LEU A 211 11.12 -13.35 13.22
C LEU A 211 10.95 -14.75 13.84
N GLN A 212 10.60 -15.76 13.03
CA GLN A 212 10.49 -17.14 13.48
C GLN A 212 11.84 -17.73 13.90
N ALA A 213 12.91 -17.43 13.16
CA ALA A 213 14.28 -17.78 13.56
C ALA A 213 14.71 -17.07 14.86
N GLY A 214 14.19 -15.87 15.10
CA GLY A 214 14.29 -15.12 16.36
C GLY A 214 13.39 -15.64 17.49
N ASN A 215 12.90 -16.88 17.42
CA ASN A 215 12.06 -17.53 18.43
C ASN A 215 10.65 -16.94 18.62
N LEU A 216 10.15 -16.18 17.64
CA LEU A 216 8.76 -15.72 17.63
C LEU A 216 7.91 -16.69 16.82
N ALA A 217 7.01 -17.43 17.46
CA ALA A 217 6.09 -18.31 16.73
C ALA A 217 5.21 -17.47 15.79
N MET A 218 5.38 -17.64 14.47
CA MET A 218 4.66 -16.88 13.44
C MET A 218 3.55 -17.72 12.80
N GLN A 219 2.48 -17.04 12.39
CA GLN A 219 1.38 -17.58 11.59
C GLN A 219 1.15 -16.67 10.38
N LYS A 220 0.54 -17.24 9.35
CA LYS A 220 0.14 -16.52 8.14
C LYS A 220 -1.33 -16.77 7.78
N ARG A 221 -1.91 -15.89 6.98
CA ARG A 221 -3.27 -16.01 6.46
C ARG A 221 -3.41 -15.24 5.14
N TRP A 222 -4.03 -15.87 4.17
CA TRP A 222 -4.32 -15.27 2.87
C TRP A 222 -5.40 -14.19 2.97
N SER A 223 -5.18 -13.05 2.31
CA SER A 223 -6.15 -11.95 2.20
C SER A 223 -6.42 -11.65 0.72
N THR A 224 -7.69 -11.70 0.33
CA THR A 224 -8.09 -11.36 -1.04
C THR A 224 -8.50 -9.89 -1.13
N THR A 225 -8.78 -9.42 -2.36
CA THR A 225 -9.36 -8.10 -2.59
C THR A 225 -10.85 -8.03 -2.27
N GLY A 226 -11.50 -9.17 -2.01
CA GLY A 226 -12.92 -9.26 -1.67
C GLY A 226 -13.89 -8.87 -2.79
N ASP A 227 -13.45 -8.87 -4.05
CA ASP A 227 -14.30 -8.56 -5.21
C ASP A 227 -14.64 -9.81 -6.03
N ASP A 228 -15.61 -9.68 -6.94
CA ASP A 228 -16.12 -10.78 -7.78
C ASP A 228 -15.08 -11.33 -8.78
N ARG A 229 -13.86 -10.78 -8.81
CA ARG A 229 -12.77 -11.21 -9.70
C ARG A 229 -11.73 -12.07 -8.98
N VAL A 230 -11.95 -12.38 -7.70
CA VAL A 230 -11.13 -13.31 -6.93
C VAL A 230 -11.44 -14.74 -7.39
N SER A 231 -10.40 -15.51 -7.74
CA SER A 231 -10.60 -16.91 -8.15
C SER A 231 -11.00 -17.81 -6.97
N ASP A 232 -11.75 -18.88 -7.23
CA ASP A 232 -12.17 -19.86 -6.23
C ASP A 232 -11.01 -20.38 -5.35
N GLY A 233 -9.86 -20.66 -5.95
CA GLY A 233 -8.71 -21.14 -5.17
C GLY A 233 -8.04 -20.07 -4.30
N CYS A 234 -8.25 -18.78 -4.58
CA CYS A 234 -7.85 -17.70 -3.67
C CYS A 234 -8.86 -17.54 -2.53
N LEU A 235 -10.16 -17.67 -2.82
CA LEU A 235 -11.22 -17.69 -1.79
C LEU A 235 -11.02 -18.89 -0.83
N ALA A 236 -10.65 -20.05 -1.36
CA ALA A 236 -10.35 -21.25 -0.58
C ALA A 236 -9.14 -21.06 0.34
N ASN A 237 -8.11 -20.30 -0.07
CA ASN A 237 -6.99 -19.97 0.80
C ASN A 237 -7.41 -18.95 1.89
N GLU A 238 -8.23 -17.94 1.57
CA GLU A 238 -8.68 -16.93 2.55
C GLU A 238 -9.64 -17.48 3.61
N ALA A 239 -10.40 -18.52 3.24
CA ALA A 239 -11.25 -19.29 4.16
C ALA A 239 -10.44 -20.09 5.19
N GLU A 240 -9.14 -20.27 5.00
CA GLU A 240 -8.27 -20.85 6.00
C GLU A 240 -8.15 -19.92 7.22
N SER A 241 -8.02 -20.55 8.40
CA SER A 241 -7.64 -19.81 9.60
C SER A 241 -6.17 -19.37 9.50
N TRP A 242 -5.65 -18.78 10.57
CA TRP A 242 -4.23 -18.53 10.70
C TRP A 242 -3.46 -19.85 10.78
N ILE A 243 -2.70 -20.17 9.72
CA ILE A 243 -1.91 -21.38 9.61
C ILE A 243 -0.46 -21.14 10.06
N PRO A 244 0.27 -22.17 10.51
CA PRO A 244 1.71 -22.08 10.74
C PRO A 244 2.46 -21.49 9.53
N LEU A 245 3.49 -20.67 9.78
CA LEU A 245 4.24 -19.99 8.71
C LEU A 245 4.74 -20.94 7.61
N ASN A 246 5.23 -22.12 7.99
CA ASN A 246 5.83 -23.09 7.06
C ASN A 246 4.79 -23.98 6.34
N GLN A 247 3.52 -23.93 6.75
CA GLN A 247 2.47 -24.73 6.14
C GLN A 247 2.07 -24.12 4.78
N SER A 248 1.95 -24.92 3.72
CA SER A 248 1.36 -24.45 2.46
C SER A 248 -0.14 -24.23 2.62
N HIS A 249 -0.67 -23.21 1.94
CA HIS A 249 -2.11 -23.06 1.78
C HIS A 249 -2.70 -24.24 0.99
N ASN A 250 -4.02 -24.43 1.04
CA ASN A 250 -4.77 -25.46 0.31
C ASN A 250 -4.43 -25.51 -1.18
N SER A 251 -4.16 -24.35 -1.78
CA SER A 251 -3.69 -24.26 -3.18
C SER A 251 -2.27 -24.80 -3.44
N GLY A 252 -1.56 -25.28 -2.42
CA GLY A 252 -0.16 -25.73 -2.47
C GLY A 252 0.87 -24.59 -2.38
N HIS A 253 0.44 -23.34 -2.41
CA HIS A 253 1.33 -22.17 -2.42
C HIS A 253 1.72 -21.76 -1.01
N GLN A 254 2.94 -21.23 -0.86
CA GLN A 254 3.42 -20.70 0.44
C GLN A 254 2.98 -19.26 0.72
N LYS A 255 2.62 -18.53 -0.34
CA LYS A 255 2.17 -17.14 -0.32
C LYS A 255 1.54 -16.78 -1.68
N PRO A 256 0.81 -15.68 -1.81
CA PRO A 256 0.56 -15.04 -3.09
C PRO A 256 1.88 -14.66 -3.79
N LEU A 257 1.92 -14.53 -5.10
CA LEU A 257 0.81 -14.63 -6.04
C LEU A 257 0.57 -16.08 -6.50
N ARG A 258 -0.70 -16.51 -6.54
CA ARG A 258 -1.08 -17.84 -7.06
C ARG A 258 -0.91 -17.98 -8.57
N PHE A 259 -1.08 -16.88 -9.29
CA PHE A 259 -1.01 -16.81 -10.75
C PHE A 259 -0.69 -15.38 -11.20
N PRO A 260 -0.22 -15.18 -12.45
CA PRO A 260 0.04 -13.85 -12.98
C PRO A 260 -1.17 -12.92 -12.87
N GLY A 261 -0.99 -11.75 -12.29
CA GLY A 261 -2.04 -10.75 -12.09
C GLY A 261 -2.99 -11.03 -10.92
N CYS A 262 -2.65 -11.99 -10.04
CA CYS A 262 -3.30 -12.10 -8.73
C CYS A 262 -3.04 -10.82 -7.92
N ARG A 263 -4.04 -10.40 -7.13
CA ARG A 263 -4.02 -9.17 -6.32
C ARG A 263 -4.14 -9.43 -4.81
N CYS A 264 -4.01 -10.70 -4.42
CA CYS A 264 -4.07 -11.12 -3.02
C CYS A 264 -2.75 -10.80 -2.31
N ALA A 265 -2.81 -10.73 -0.98
CA ALA A 265 -1.65 -10.50 -0.12
C ALA A 265 -1.63 -11.51 1.03
N GLU A 266 -0.45 -11.82 1.55
CA GLU A 266 -0.28 -12.62 2.76
C GLU A 266 -0.26 -11.71 4.00
N LEU A 267 -1.07 -12.06 4.99
CA LEU A 267 -1.02 -11.44 6.31
C LEU A 267 -0.15 -12.29 7.23
N TYR A 268 0.70 -11.65 8.03
CA TYR A 268 1.55 -12.32 9.01
C TYR A 268 1.24 -11.82 10.42
N ARG A 269 1.31 -12.72 11.40
CA ARG A 269 1.21 -12.35 12.82
C ARG A 269 2.03 -13.27 13.71
N ARG A 270 2.34 -12.79 14.91
CA ARG A 270 2.78 -13.65 16.00
C ARG A 270 1.60 -14.48 16.52
N ARG A 271 1.79 -15.77 16.76
CA ARG A 271 0.86 -16.61 17.50
C ARG A 271 0.80 -16.09 18.94
N MET A 272 -0.36 -15.57 19.33
CA MET A 272 -0.65 -15.27 20.73
C MET A 272 -0.89 -16.60 21.44
N GLY A 273 -0.20 -16.81 22.55
CA GLY A 273 -0.34 -18.00 23.40
C GLY A 273 -1.67 -18.02 24.14
#